data_AF-A0A847DCP9-F1
#
_entry.id   AF-A0A847DCP9-F1
#
_cell.length_a   1.000
_cell.length_b   1.000
_cell.length_c   1.000
_cell.angle_alpha   90.00
_cell.angle_beta   90.00
_cell.angle_gamma   90.00
#
_symmetry.space_group_name_H-M   'P 1'
#
loop_
_entity.id
_entity.type
_entity.pdbx_description
1 polymer ?
#
loop_
_entity_poly.entity_id
_entity_poly.type
_entity_poly.pdbx_seq_one_letter_code
_entity_poly.pdbx_strand_id
1 'polypeptide(L)' 'MQAIHKCAVCERQIEPYQETYNHLVIDETRSADICQECIRKVVKLHQKNTATLFPTKTAKKFLNR' A
#
# COMPACT_ATOMS: atom_id res chain seq x y z
N MET A 1 -14.97 -15.29 -17.76
CA MET A 1 -14.51 -13.91 -18.04
C MET A 1 -13.79 -13.45 -16.79
N GLN A 2 -12.48 -13.17 -16.84
CA GLN A 2 -11.74 -12.64 -15.69
C GLN A 2 -12.20 -11.20 -15.46
N ALA A 3 -12.52 -10.83 -14.22
CA ALA A 3 -12.84 -9.45 -13.88
C ALA A 3 -11.57 -8.59 -14.07
N ILE A 4 -11.72 -7.44 -14.73
CA ILE A 4 -10.62 -6.47 -14.87
C ILE A 4 -10.52 -5.70 -13.56
N HIS A 5 -9.56 -6.07 -12.71
CA HIS A 5 -9.29 -5.36 -11.46
C HIS A 5 -8.43 -4.13 -11.73
N LYS A 6 -8.90 -2.96 -11.30
CA LYS A 6 -8.16 -1.69 -11.43
C LYS A 6 -7.74 -1.19 -10.07
N CYS A 7 -6.50 -0.70 -10.00
CA CYS A 7 -5.99 -0.07 -8.78
C CYS A 7 -6.74 1.23 -8.50
N ALA A 8 -7.38 1.34 -7.34
CA ALA A 8 -8.12 2.53 -6.91
C ALA A 8 -7.24 3.80 -6.77
N VAL A 9 -5.92 3.65 -6.74
CA VAL A 9 -4.97 4.77 -6.52
C VAL A 9 -4.36 5.28 -7.83
N CYS A 10 -4.05 4.38 -8.77
CA CYS A 10 -3.32 4.74 -9.99
C CYS A 10 -4.03 4.32 -11.27
N GLU A 11 -5.25 3.78 -11.15
CA GLU A 11 -6.17 3.38 -12.23
C GLU A 11 -5.65 2.34 -13.21
N ARG A 12 -4.40 1.88 -13.04
CA ARG A 12 -3.80 0.78 -13.80
C ARG A 12 -4.47 -0.54 -13.48
N GLN A 13 -4.58 -1.38 -14.50
CA GLN A 13 -5.01 -2.77 -14.37
C GLN A 13 -4.02 -3.56 -13.50
N ILE A 14 -4.56 -4.40 -12.62
CA ILE A 14 -3.78 -5.22 -11.69
C ILE A 14 -3.61 -6.61 -12.32
N GLU A 15 -2.40 -6.90 -12.77
CA GLU A 15 -2.05 -8.23 -13.30
C GLU A 15 -0.68 -8.68 -12.77
N PRO A 16 -0.58 -9.87 -12.12
CA PRO A 16 -1.68 -10.76 -11.74
C PRO A 16 -2.48 -10.20 -10.55
N TYR A 17 -3.80 -10.39 -10.56
CA TYR A 17 -4.64 -10.09 -9.40
C TYR A 17 -4.62 -11.25 -8.40
N GLN A 18 -4.34 -10.94 -7.13
CA GLN A 18 -4.41 -11.87 -6.02
C GLN A 18 -5.21 -11.22 -4.89
N GLU A 19 -6.40 -11.74 -4.62
CA GLU A 19 -7.33 -11.18 -3.63
C GLU A 19 -6.67 -10.95 -2.26
N THR A 20 -5.88 -11.91 -1.76
CA THR A 20 -5.14 -11.82 -0.49
C THR A 20 -4.21 -10.60 -0.40
N TYR A 21 -3.69 -10.10 -1.52
CA TYR A 21 -2.69 -9.02 -1.54
C TYR A 21 -3.20 -7.73 -2.16
N ASN A 22 -4.23 -7.80 -3.00
CA ASN A 22 -4.75 -6.66 -3.73
C ASN A 22 -6.07 -6.15 -3.17
N HIS A 23 -6.87 -6.99 -2.53
CA HIS A 23 -8.16 -6.60 -1.99
C HIS A 23 -8.01 -5.99 -0.59
N LEU A 24 -8.44 -4.74 -0.44
CA LEU A 24 -8.45 -4.05 0.83
C LEU A 24 -9.91 -3.78 1.25
N VAL A 25 -10.32 -4.38 2.36
CA VAL A 25 -11.60 -4.06 3.02
C VAL A 25 -11.38 -2.86 3.94
N ILE A 26 -12.11 -1.78 3.70
CA ILE A 26 -12.03 -0.54 4.50
C ILE A 26 -13.07 -0.57 5.61
N ASP A 27 -14.30 -0.96 5.27
CA ASP A 27 -15.43 -1.13 6.19
C ASP A 27 -16.40 -2.19 5.64
N GLU A 28 -17.54 -2.41 6.32
CA GLU A 28 -18.56 -3.39 5.93
C GLU A 28 -19.18 -3.13 4.54
N THR A 29 -19.07 -1.92 4.03
CA THR A 29 -19.70 -1.46 2.79
C THR A 29 -18.71 -1.09 1.69
N ARG A 30 -17.42 -0.96 2.03
CA ARG A 30 -16.38 -0.44 1.14
C ARG A 30 -15.18 -1.34 1.11
N SER A 31 -14.81 -1.71 -0.11
CA SER A 31 -13.54 -2.34 -0.42
C SER A 31 -12.92 -1.68 -1.65
N ALA A 32 -11.62 -1.83 -1.79
CA ALA A 32 -10.85 -1.27 -2.90
C ALA A 32 -9.74 -2.23 -3.29
N ASP A 33 -9.50 -2.34 -4.61
CA ASP A 33 -8.37 -3.09 -5.12
C ASP A 33 -7.17 -2.16 -5.30
N ILE A 34 -6.00 -2.58 -4.81
CA ILE A 34 -4.77 -1.78 -4.85
C ILE A 34 -3.65 -2.62 -5.41
N CYS A 35 -2.92 -2.09 -6.40
CA CYS A 35 -1.74 -2.77 -6.94
C CYS A 35 -0.58 -2.78 -5.92
N GLN A 36 0.28 -3.80 -6.03
CA GLN A 36 1.44 -3.98 -5.15
C GLN A 36 2.37 -2.76 -5.10
N GLU A 37 2.53 -2.04 -6.21
CA GLU A 37 3.36 -0.84 -6.26
C GLU A 37 2.81 0.28 -5.36
N CYS A 38 1.50 0.50 -5.37
CA CYS A 38 0.86 1.51 -4.53
C CYS A 38 0.89 1.12 -3.05
N ILE A 39 0.69 -0.17 -2.73
CA ILE A 39 0.85 -0.69 -1.36
C ILE A 39 2.26 -0.40 -0.84
N ARG A 40 3.30 -0.67 -1.64
CA ARG A 40 4.69 -0.38 -1.26
C ARG A 40 4.92 1.11 -0.98
N LYS A 41 4.30 2.02 -1.74
CA LYS A 41 4.39 3.47 -1.50
C LYS A 41 3.75 3.84 -0.17
N VAL A 42 2.57 3.31 0.14
CA VAL A 42 1.86 3.54 1.41
C VAL A 42 2.67 3.01 2.59
N VAL A 43 3.21 1.79 2.50
CA VAL A 43 4.07 1.21 3.55
C VAL A 43 5.31 2.09 3.79
N LYS A 44 5.99 2.54 2.73
CA LYS A 44 7.14 3.46 2.84
C LYS A 44 6.75 4.78 3.49
N LEU A 45 5.58 5.34 3.13
CA LEU A 45 5.07 6.56 3.74
C LEU A 45 4.83 6.37 5.25
N HIS A 46 4.18 5.28 5.65
CA HIS A 46 3.98 4.96 7.07
C HIS A 46 5.30 4.77 7.80
N GLN A 47 6.26 4.05 7.22
CA GLN A 47 7.59 3.88 7.82
C GLN A 47 8.28 5.24 8.04
N LYS A 48 8.23 6.14 7.06
CA LYS A 48 8.80 7.49 7.17
C LYS A 48 8.09 8.31 8.25
N ASN A 49 6.76 8.26 8.29
CA ASN A 49 5.97 8.97 9.31
C ASN A 49 6.29 8.45 10.72
N THR A 50 6.31 7.12 10.92
CA THR A 50 6.68 6.51 12.19
C THR A 50 8.11 6.87 12.60
N ALA A 51 9.06 6.85 11.68
CA ALA A 51 10.44 7.24 11.95
C ALA A 51 10.59 8.72 12.34
N THR A 52 9.74 9.58 11.77
CA THR A 52 9.71 11.03 12.08
C THR A 52 9.06 11.30 13.43
N LEU A 53 7.92 10.66 13.72
CA LEU A 53 7.16 10.85 14.95
C LEU A 53 7.79 10.16 16.17
N PHE A 54 8.44 9.01 15.96
CA PHE A 54 9.07 8.21 17.01
C PHE A 54 10.54 7.91 16.64
N PRO A 55 11.44 8.92 16.73
CA PRO A 55 12.81 8.79 16.28
C PRO A 55 13.64 7.92 17.24
N THR A 56 13.61 6.60 17.01
CA THR A 56 14.55 5.68 17.66
C THR A 56 15.94 5.80 17.03
N LYS A 57 16.99 5.36 17.74
CA LYS A 57 18.37 5.32 17.20
C LYS A 57 18.45 4.57 15.86
N THR A 58 17.64 3.52 15.70
CA THR A 58 17.51 2.74 14.46
C THR A 58 16.75 3.49 13.36
N ALA A 59 15.68 4.21 13.70
CA ALA A 59 14.90 4.99 12.74
C ALA A 59 15.69 6.16 12.14
N LYS A 60 16.56 6.83 12.92
CA LYS A 60 17.44 7.90 12.42
C LYS A 60 18.41 7.41 11.32
N LYS A 61 18.88 6.16 11.38
CA LYS A 61 19.75 5.58 10.32
C LYS A 61 19.00 5.36 9.00
N PHE A 62 17.69 5.16 9.04
CA PHE A 62 16.87 4.95 7.84
C PHE A 62 16.42 6.24 7.17
N LEU A 63 16.26 7.34 7.93
CA LEU A 63 15.92 8.65 7.36
C LEU A 63 17.09 9.30 6.60
N ASN A 64 18.33 8.94 6.95
CA ASN A 64 19.55 9.52 6.38
C ASN A 64 20.15 8.67 5.23
N ARG A 65 19.39 7.72 4.66
CA ARG A 65 19.83 6.80 3.63
C ARG A 65 18.93 6.89 2.40
#